data_AF-A0A495ZBQ7-F1
#
_entry.id   AF-A0A495ZBQ7-F1
#
_cell.length_a   1.000
_cell.length_b   1.000
_cell.length_c   1.000
_cell.angle_alpha   90.00
_cell.angle_beta   90.00
_cell.angle_gamma   90.00
#
_symmetry.space_group_name_H-M   'P 1'
#
loop_
_entity.id
_entity.type
_entity.pdbx_description
1 polymer ?
#
loop_
_entity_poly.entity_id
_entity_poly.type
_entity_poly.pdbx_seq_one_letter_code
_entity_poly.pdbx_strand_id
1 'polypeptide(L)'
;MSIDTARHAGCQTTCARRTAATDKSQFRKPPRTLVHGDFRLENVFFGASLENQGFAVIDWQDISRGEGVWDVAWFIGGCLQVTSNRQMEEQQLLKIYHETLKANGVNGYTFEACWEDYRLAMSRYFVQAVLMVAALNPENDRENKLAQAVAERFIAAITDLHLTEK
;
A
#
# COMPACT_ATOMS: atom_id res chain seq x y z
N MET A 1 -18.94 62.80 -11.62
CA MET A 1 -18.55 61.91 -10.50
C MET A 1 -19.82 61.21 -10.06
N SER A 2 -19.73 59.89 -9.84
CA SER A 2 -20.85 58.93 -9.69
C SER A 2 -21.47 58.43 -11.01
N ILE A 3 -21.06 57.25 -11.44
CA ILE A 3 -21.75 56.41 -12.43
C ILE A 3 -22.09 55.11 -11.69
N ASP A 4 -23.38 54.93 -11.40
CA ASP A 4 -23.94 53.62 -11.06
C ASP A 4 -23.85 52.72 -12.29
N THR A 5 -23.27 51.53 -12.13
CA THR A 5 -23.39 50.47 -13.14
C THR A 5 -23.63 49.15 -12.46
N ALA A 6 -24.87 48.69 -12.61
CA ALA A 6 -25.35 47.37 -12.25
C ALA A 6 -24.42 46.28 -12.80
N ARG A 7 -23.83 45.48 -11.88
CA ARG A 7 -23.10 44.28 -12.26
C ARG A 7 -24.06 43.11 -12.39
N HIS A 8 -24.05 42.56 -13.59
CA HIS A 8 -24.78 41.40 -14.04
C HIS A 8 -24.46 40.16 -13.20
N ALA A 9 -25.52 39.39 -12.92
CA ALA A 9 -25.43 37.99 -12.58
C ALA A 9 -24.75 37.23 -13.74
N GLY A 10 -23.75 36.41 -13.42
CA GLY A 10 -23.03 35.63 -14.40
C GLY A 10 -22.27 34.49 -13.75
N CYS A 11 -22.89 33.31 -13.79
CA CYS A 11 -22.27 31.99 -13.89
C CYS A 11 -21.32 31.57 -12.76
N GLN A 12 -21.88 30.79 -11.83
CA GLN A 12 -21.16 29.76 -11.08
C GLN A 12 -20.31 28.93 -12.05
N THR A 13 -19.07 28.62 -11.66
CA THR A 13 -18.26 27.44 -11.98
C THR A 13 -16.82 27.86 -12.25
N THR A 14 -15.95 27.79 -11.24
CA THR A 14 -14.65 27.09 -11.33
C THR A 14 -13.84 27.18 -10.04
N CYS A 15 -13.35 26.01 -9.62
CA CYS A 15 -12.07 25.84 -8.94
C CYS A 15 -11.93 26.44 -7.54
N ALA A 16 -12.79 26.02 -6.61
CA ALA A 16 -12.43 26.03 -5.20
C ALA A 16 -11.28 25.03 -5.00
N ARG A 17 -10.05 25.56 -4.95
CA ARG A 17 -8.81 24.88 -4.58
C ARG A 17 -9.04 24.00 -3.35
N ARG A 18 -9.00 22.68 -3.55
CA ARG A 18 -8.74 21.73 -2.46
C ARG A 18 -7.26 21.80 -2.09
N THR A 19 -6.89 22.78 -1.26
CA THR A 19 -5.79 22.56 -0.33
C THR A 19 -6.30 21.60 0.73
N ALA A 20 -6.13 20.30 0.49
CA ALA A 20 -6.44 19.27 1.47
C ALA A 20 -5.45 19.42 2.64
N ALA A 21 -5.87 20.16 3.66
CA ALA A 21 -5.39 19.94 5.01
C ALA A 21 -5.60 18.46 5.32
N THR A 22 -4.54 17.74 5.67
CA THR A 22 -4.59 16.31 5.99
C THR A 22 -5.40 16.14 7.27
N ASP A 23 -6.70 15.92 7.11
CA ASP A 23 -7.62 15.65 8.21
C ASP A 23 -7.23 14.30 8.84
N LYS A 24 -6.68 14.36 10.06
CA LYS A 24 -6.30 13.18 10.84
C LYS A 24 -7.50 12.25 11.14
N SER A 25 -8.73 12.69 10.90
CA SER A 25 -9.94 11.87 11.04
C SER A 25 -10.06 10.78 9.97
N GLN A 26 -9.38 10.93 8.82
CA GLN A 26 -9.38 9.93 7.75
C GLN A 26 -8.58 8.66 8.11
N PHE A 27 -7.69 8.73 9.12
CA PHE A 27 -6.95 7.56 9.64
C PHE A 27 -7.83 6.57 10.45
N ARG A 28 -9.14 6.77 10.48
CA ARG A 28 -10.10 5.86 11.12
C ARG A 28 -11.30 5.62 10.19
N LYS A 29 -11.16 4.62 9.30
CA LYS A 29 -12.00 3.40 9.24
C LYS A 29 -11.88 2.68 7.89
N PRO A 30 -10.96 1.72 7.81
CA PRO A 30 -11.23 0.33 7.33
C PRO A 30 -10.59 -0.72 8.26
N PRO A 31 -10.84 -2.06 8.12
CA PRO A 31 -10.65 -3.02 9.21
C PRO A 31 -9.22 -3.05 9.73
N ARG A 32 -9.07 -2.71 11.02
CA ARG A 32 -7.76 -2.75 11.69
C ARG A 32 -7.52 -4.09 12.35
N THR A 33 -6.30 -4.57 12.20
CA THR A 33 -5.85 -5.85 12.71
C THR A 33 -4.44 -5.70 13.27
N LEU A 34 -3.93 -6.79 13.83
CA LEU A 34 -2.51 -6.98 14.05
C LEU A 34 -1.85 -7.20 12.68
N VAL A 35 -0.91 -6.33 12.33
CA VAL A 35 -0.09 -6.47 11.11
C VAL A 35 1.28 -6.97 11.52
N HIS A 36 1.86 -7.82 10.69
CA HIS A 36 3.19 -8.38 10.89
C HIS A 36 4.27 -7.29 10.77
N GLY A 37 4.09 -6.34 9.85
CA GLY A 37 5.02 -5.22 9.66
C GLY A 37 6.15 -5.53 8.68
N ASP A 38 6.72 -6.73 8.75
CA ASP A 38 7.70 -7.26 7.80
C ASP A 38 7.26 -8.60 7.15
N PHE A 39 6.08 -8.64 6.51
CA PHE A 39 5.51 -9.87 5.94
C PHE A 39 6.25 -10.35 4.66
N ARG A 40 7.41 -10.95 4.92
CA ARG A 40 8.42 -11.61 4.09
C ARG A 40 8.07 -12.91 3.40
N LEU A 41 8.41 -13.15 2.13
CA LEU A 41 8.56 -14.54 1.70
C LEU A 41 9.67 -15.28 2.50
N GLU A 42 10.74 -14.59 2.88
CA GLU A 42 11.81 -15.15 3.74
C GLU A 42 11.37 -15.44 5.18
N ASN A 43 10.25 -14.84 5.61
CA ASN A 43 9.67 -15.04 6.95
C ASN A 43 8.56 -16.11 6.93
N VAL A 44 8.27 -16.72 5.78
CA VAL A 44 7.23 -17.75 5.62
C VAL A 44 7.87 -19.10 5.35
N PHE A 45 7.56 -20.07 6.22
CA PHE A 45 8.02 -21.45 6.12
C PHE A 45 6.87 -22.37 5.75
N PHE A 46 7.04 -23.12 4.67
CA PHE A 46 6.10 -24.14 4.23
C PHE A 46 6.55 -25.51 4.74
N GLY A 47 5.69 -26.21 5.48
CA GLY A 47 6.02 -27.52 6.03
C GLY A 47 5.77 -28.65 5.01
N ALA A 48 6.75 -29.54 4.81
CA ALA A 48 6.56 -30.75 4.01
C ALA A 48 5.69 -31.83 4.70
N SER A 49 5.58 -31.78 6.03
CA SER A 49 4.85 -32.76 6.86
C SER A 49 3.64 -32.18 7.59
N LEU A 50 3.24 -30.95 7.28
CA LEU A 50 1.96 -30.44 7.79
C LEU A 50 0.89 -31.16 7.00
N GLU A 51 0.34 -32.23 7.56
CA GLU A 51 -0.75 -33.05 6.99
C GLU A 51 -1.96 -32.21 6.53
N ASN A 52 -1.98 -30.90 6.84
CA ASN A 52 -2.99 -29.91 6.49
C ASN A 52 -2.47 -28.67 5.71
N GLN A 53 -1.43 -28.76 4.87
CA GLN A 53 -1.00 -27.64 3.98
C GLN A 53 -0.76 -26.30 4.73
N GLY A 54 -0.23 -26.34 5.95
CA GLY A 54 0.00 -25.14 6.74
C GLY A 54 1.28 -24.40 6.36
N PHE A 55 1.36 -23.12 6.72
CA PHE A 55 2.60 -22.34 6.74
C PHE A 55 2.83 -21.77 8.14
N ALA A 56 4.07 -21.46 8.47
CA ALA A 56 4.45 -20.73 9.67
C ALA A 56 5.05 -19.38 9.29
N VAL A 57 4.72 -18.34 10.05
CA VAL A 57 5.26 -16.99 9.88
C VAL A 57 6.11 -16.67 11.10
N ILE A 58 7.36 -16.29 10.87
CA ILE A 58 8.31 -15.89 11.91
C ILE A 58 8.63 -14.40 11.83
N ASP A 59 9.43 -13.92 12.78
CA ASP A 59 9.96 -12.55 12.79
C ASP A 59 8.92 -11.44 12.99
N TRP A 60 8.17 -11.54 14.08
CA TRP A 60 7.15 -10.59 14.49
C TRP A 60 7.70 -9.34 15.19
N GLN A 61 8.97 -8.94 14.96
CA GLN A 61 9.58 -7.82 15.67
C GLN A 61 8.97 -6.45 15.31
N ASP A 62 8.45 -6.30 14.08
CA ASP A 62 7.81 -5.09 13.57
C ASP A 62 6.28 -5.06 13.73
N ILE A 63 5.76 -5.94 14.59
CA ILE A 63 4.33 -6.11 14.79
C ILE A 63 3.67 -4.81 15.26
N SER A 64 2.55 -4.45 14.63
CA SER A 64 1.82 -3.24 14.98
C SER A 64 0.33 -3.35 14.72
N ARG A 65 -0.45 -2.32 15.10
CA ARG A 65 -1.88 -2.25 14.81
C ARG A 65 -2.11 -1.35 13.59
N GLY A 66 -2.53 -1.95 12.49
CA GLY A 66 -2.69 -1.29 11.19
C GLY A 66 -3.88 -1.83 10.40
N GLU A 67 -3.99 -1.44 9.14
CA GLU A 67 -4.91 -2.08 8.20
C GLU A 67 -4.25 -3.35 7.66
N GLY A 68 -5.01 -4.45 7.56
CA GLY A 68 -4.43 -5.73 7.13
C GLY A 68 -3.79 -5.70 5.74
N VAL A 69 -4.22 -4.75 4.89
CA VAL A 69 -3.68 -4.56 3.54
C VAL A 69 -2.22 -4.10 3.54
N TRP A 70 -1.68 -3.63 4.67
CA TRP A 70 -0.29 -3.21 4.77
C TRP A 70 0.67 -4.39 4.52
N ASP A 71 0.43 -5.54 5.16
CA ASP A 71 1.24 -6.74 4.94
C ASP A 71 1.11 -7.25 3.49
N VAL A 72 -0.08 -7.08 2.88
CA VAL A 72 -0.32 -7.44 1.47
C VAL A 72 0.50 -6.53 0.54
N ALA A 73 0.50 -5.22 0.77
CA ALA A 73 1.29 -4.27 -0.01
C ALA A 73 2.79 -4.53 0.13
N TRP A 74 3.28 -4.82 1.34
CA TRP A 74 4.69 -5.16 1.55
C TRP A 74 5.07 -6.46 0.85
N PHE A 75 4.25 -7.50 0.94
CA PHE A 75 4.50 -8.77 0.28
C PHE A 75 4.51 -8.64 -1.24
N ILE A 76 3.48 -8.03 -1.82
CA ILE A 76 3.36 -7.87 -3.28
C ILE A 76 4.46 -6.95 -3.82
N GLY A 77 4.64 -5.77 -3.20
CA GLY A 77 5.61 -4.78 -3.65
C GLY A 77 7.07 -5.17 -3.38
N GLY A 78 7.33 -5.92 -2.31
CA GLY A 78 8.67 -6.28 -1.87
C GLY A 78 9.13 -7.65 -2.35
N CYS A 79 8.24 -8.63 -2.52
CA CYS A 79 8.63 -10.03 -2.78
C CYS A 79 8.38 -10.50 -4.21
N LEU A 80 7.44 -9.92 -4.95
CA LEU A 80 7.11 -10.37 -6.30
C LEU A 80 7.99 -9.70 -7.37
N GLN A 81 8.18 -10.39 -8.48
CA GLN A 81 8.92 -9.85 -9.63
C GLN A 81 8.06 -8.82 -10.36
N VAL A 82 8.72 -7.81 -10.94
CA VAL A 82 8.06 -6.82 -11.80
C VAL A 82 7.77 -7.46 -13.15
N THR A 83 6.48 -7.56 -13.50
CA THR A 83 6.00 -8.08 -14.78
C THR A 83 5.40 -6.96 -15.63
N SER A 84 5.25 -7.16 -16.93
CA SER A 84 4.59 -6.19 -17.81
C SER A 84 3.10 -6.00 -17.52
N ASN A 85 2.47 -6.96 -16.83
CA ASN A 85 1.04 -6.96 -16.49
C ASN A 85 0.81 -6.74 -14.99
N ARG A 86 1.80 -6.19 -14.29
CA ARG A 86 1.84 -6.07 -12.84
C ARG A 86 0.54 -5.55 -12.24
N GLN A 87 0.01 -4.42 -12.71
CA GLN A 87 -1.22 -3.83 -12.17
C GLN A 87 -2.40 -4.82 -12.19
N MET A 88 -2.52 -5.63 -13.25
CA MET A 88 -3.55 -6.66 -13.37
C MET A 88 -3.32 -7.79 -12.34
N GLU A 89 -2.08 -8.25 -12.20
CA GLU A 89 -1.69 -9.30 -11.25
C GLU A 89 -1.91 -8.84 -9.79
N GLU A 90 -1.54 -7.60 -9.47
CA GLU A 90 -1.77 -6.99 -8.16
C GLU A 90 -3.26 -6.91 -7.83
N GLN A 91 -4.10 -6.48 -8.78
CA GLN A 91 -5.55 -6.45 -8.60
C GLN A 91 -6.14 -7.85 -8.42
N GLN A 92 -5.63 -8.87 -9.14
CA GLN A 92 -6.07 -10.25 -8.98
C GLN A 92 -5.74 -10.79 -7.59
N LEU A 93 -4.52 -10.59 -7.11
CA LEU A 93 -4.10 -10.98 -5.77
C LEU A 93 -4.90 -10.25 -4.69
N LEU A 94 -5.15 -8.95 -4.87
CA LEU A 94 -5.93 -8.16 -3.93
C LEU A 94 -7.41 -8.57 -3.92
N LYS A 95 -7.98 -9.00 -5.05
CA LYS A 95 -9.33 -9.57 -5.11
C LYS A 95 -9.42 -10.85 -4.28
N ILE A 96 -8.44 -11.75 -4.39
CA ILE A 96 -8.39 -12.98 -3.59
C ILE A 96 -8.33 -12.64 -2.09
N TYR A 97 -7.48 -11.69 -1.71
CA TYR A 97 -7.40 -11.19 -0.33
C TYR A 97 -8.76 -10.63 0.15
N HIS A 98 -9.38 -9.76 -0.64
CA HIS A 98 -10.67 -9.13 -0.31
C HIS A 98 -11.82 -10.13 -0.19
N GLU A 99 -11.90 -11.08 -1.12
CA GLU A 99 -12.89 -12.17 -1.09
C GLU A 99 -12.69 -13.07 0.15
N THR A 100 -11.44 -13.33 0.52
CA THR A 100 -11.11 -14.09 1.73
C THR A 100 -11.54 -13.34 2.99
N LEU A 101 -11.31 -12.04 3.08
CA LEU A 101 -11.80 -11.22 4.19
C LEU A 101 -13.34 -11.28 4.30
N LYS A 102 -14.04 -11.14 3.18
CA LYS A 102 -15.51 -11.23 3.14
C LYS A 102 -16.02 -12.60 3.58
N ALA A 103 -15.40 -13.67 3.09
CA ALA A 103 -15.75 -15.04 3.48
C ALA A 103 -15.56 -15.28 5.00
N ASN A 104 -14.65 -14.54 5.64
CA ASN A 104 -14.38 -14.59 7.08
C ASN A 104 -15.15 -13.51 7.89
N GLY A 105 -16.20 -12.90 7.31
CA GLY A 105 -17.12 -12.03 8.04
C GLY A 105 -16.76 -10.54 8.08
N VAL A 106 -15.74 -10.10 7.35
CA VAL A 106 -15.45 -8.68 7.17
C VAL A 106 -16.45 -8.07 6.19
N ASN A 107 -17.40 -7.29 6.72
CA ASN A 107 -18.48 -6.67 5.96
C ASN A 107 -18.31 -5.13 5.92
N GLY A 108 -18.88 -4.50 4.90
CA GLY A 108 -18.83 -3.03 4.74
C GLY A 108 -17.50 -2.46 4.23
N TYR A 109 -16.54 -3.33 3.91
CA TYR A 109 -15.28 -2.97 3.27
C TYR A 109 -15.37 -3.34 1.78
N THR A 110 -15.50 -2.36 0.89
CA THR A 110 -15.65 -2.62 -0.55
C THR A 110 -14.29 -2.92 -1.20
N PHE A 111 -14.30 -3.51 -2.39
CA PHE A 111 -13.05 -3.77 -3.11
C PHE A 111 -12.38 -2.46 -3.52
N GLU A 112 -13.16 -1.44 -3.88
CA GLU A 112 -12.67 -0.12 -4.24
C GLU A 112 -11.95 0.55 -3.06
N ALA A 113 -12.51 0.43 -1.85
CA ALA A 113 -11.83 0.89 -0.64
C ALA A 113 -10.52 0.11 -0.41
N CYS A 114 -10.56 -1.22 -0.58
CA CYS A 114 -9.39 -2.07 -0.46
C CYS A 114 -8.27 -1.71 -1.43
N TRP A 115 -8.65 -1.38 -2.67
CA TRP A 115 -7.73 -0.94 -3.71
C TRP A 115 -7.08 0.41 -3.37
N GLU A 116 -7.85 1.37 -2.88
CA GLU A 116 -7.30 2.67 -2.47
C GLU A 116 -6.41 2.56 -1.23
N ASP A 117 -6.78 1.74 -0.23
CA ASP A 117 -5.95 1.49 0.95
C ASP A 117 -4.65 0.77 0.57
N TYR A 118 -4.71 -0.17 -0.37
CA TYR A 118 -3.52 -0.83 -0.94
C TYR A 118 -2.58 0.15 -1.63
N ARG A 119 -3.11 1.08 -2.45
CA ARG A 119 -2.33 2.14 -3.11
C ARG A 119 -1.65 3.08 -2.11
N LEU A 120 -2.38 3.45 -1.04
CA LEU A 120 -1.82 4.23 0.07
C LEU A 120 -0.73 3.46 0.82
N ALA A 121 -0.94 2.16 1.07
CA ALA A 121 0.05 1.29 1.70
C ALA A 121 1.31 1.14 0.83
N MET A 122 1.18 1.00 -0.48
CA MET A 122 2.31 1.00 -1.42
C MET A 122 3.14 2.28 -1.33
N SER A 123 2.47 3.44 -1.23
CA SER A 123 3.13 4.73 -1.05
C SER A 123 3.92 4.80 0.26
N ARG A 124 3.33 4.28 1.34
CA ARG A 124 3.98 4.18 2.65
C ARG A 124 5.23 3.30 2.59
N TYR A 125 5.13 2.12 1.99
CA TYR A 125 6.21 1.15 1.96
C TYR A 125 7.34 1.50 0.99
N PHE A 126 7.08 2.33 -0.02
CA PHE A 126 8.16 2.97 -0.76
C PHE A 126 9.00 3.89 0.12
N VAL A 127 8.37 4.73 0.96
CA VAL A 127 9.13 5.56 1.91
C VAL A 127 9.97 4.67 2.83
N GLN A 128 9.40 3.56 3.30
CA GLN A 128 10.12 2.58 4.10
C GLN A 128 11.31 1.96 3.34
N ALA A 129 11.14 1.59 2.07
CA ALA A 129 12.20 1.03 1.24
C ALA A 129 13.35 2.04 1.02
N VAL A 130 13.04 3.32 0.80
CA VAL A 130 14.06 4.37 0.70
C VAL A 130 14.83 4.54 2.02
N LEU A 131 14.13 4.52 3.16
CA LEU A 131 14.78 4.60 4.48
C LEU A 131 15.66 3.37 4.76
N MET A 132 15.25 2.19 4.31
CA MET A 132 16.04 0.96 4.44
C MET A 132 17.37 1.07 3.68
N VAL A 133 17.34 1.58 2.43
CA VAL A 133 18.55 1.84 1.64
C VAL A 133 19.50 2.82 2.35
N ALA A 134 18.95 3.86 2.98
CA ALA A 134 19.75 4.85 3.71
C ALA A 134 20.42 4.29 4.98
N ALA A 135 19.89 3.20 5.55
CA ALA A 135 20.39 2.57 6.77
C ALA A 135 21.38 1.42 6.51
N LEU A 136 21.72 1.13 5.26
CA LEU A 136 22.57 0.01 4.87
C LEU A 136 24.00 0.14 5.38
N ASN A 137 24.58 -1.00 5.77
CA ASN A 137 26.02 -1.12 5.99
C ASN A 137 26.71 -1.39 4.64
N PRO A 138 27.60 -0.51 4.15
CA PRO A 138 28.29 -0.69 2.88
C PRO A 138 29.10 -1.99 2.78
N GLU A 139 29.50 -2.55 3.93
CA GLU A 139 30.31 -3.77 3.99
C GLU A 139 29.47 -5.06 3.88
N ASN A 140 28.13 -4.98 3.92
CA ASN A 140 27.25 -6.15 3.84
C ASN A 140 26.61 -6.30 2.47
N ASP A 141 27.32 -6.97 1.56
CA ASP A 141 26.88 -7.23 0.19
C ASP A 141 25.49 -7.87 0.07
N ARG A 142 25.11 -8.74 1.02
CA ARG A 142 23.82 -9.42 1.00
C ARG A 142 22.68 -8.44 1.30
N GLU A 143 22.83 -7.65 2.36
CA GLU A 143 21.83 -6.62 2.73
C GLU A 143 21.70 -5.58 1.63
N ASN A 144 22.81 -5.15 1.04
CA ASN A 144 22.84 -4.16 -0.03
C ASN A 144 22.08 -4.64 -1.28
N LYS A 145 22.31 -5.89 -1.71
CA LYS A 145 21.59 -6.49 -2.86
C LYS A 145 20.09 -6.60 -2.62
N LEU A 146 19.70 -7.01 -1.41
CA LEU A 146 18.29 -7.12 -1.05
C LEU A 146 17.61 -5.75 -1.06
N ALA A 147 18.19 -4.76 -0.40
CA ALA A 147 17.62 -3.42 -0.33
C ALA A 147 17.54 -2.74 -1.71
N GLN A 148 18.55 -2.95 -2.58
CA GLN A 148 18.48 -2.50 -3.96
C GLN A 148 17.30 -3.14 -4.71
N ALA A 149 17.15 -4.46 -4.64
CA ALA A 149 16.06 -5.16 -5.31
C ALA A 149 14.68 -4.72 -4.79
N VAL A 150 14.54 -4.52 -3.47
CA VAL A 150 13.30 -4.01 -2.86
C VAL A 150 13.00 -2.59 -3.34
N ALA A 151 14.00 -1.69 -3.34
CA ALA A 151 13.83 -0.32 -3.82
C ALA A 151 13.41 -0.28 -5.30
N GLU A 152 14.06 -1.05 -6.17
CA GLU A 152 13.71 -1.14 -7.60
C GLU A 152 12.26 -1.61 -7.79
N ARG A 153 11.80 -2.61 -7.04
CA ARG A 153 10.42 -3.12 -7.11
C ARG A 153 9.40 -2.07 -6.66
N PHE A 154 9.67 -1.34 -5.57
CA PHE A 154 8.77 -0.28 -5.09
C PHE A 154 8.74 0.95 -6.00
N ILE A 155 9.86 1.32 -6.63
CA ILE A 155 9.90 2.39 -7.65
C ILE A 155 9.00 2.04 -8.84
N ALA A 156 9.11 0.81 -9.34
CA ALA A 156 8.22 0.33 -10.41
C ALA A 156 6.75 0.37 -9.97
N ALA A 157 6.47 -0.03 -8.71
CA ALA A 157 5.11 -0.12 -8.17
C ALA A 157 4.38 1.23 -8.20
N ILE A 158 5.06 2.25 -7.69
CA ILE A 158 4.49 3.59 -7.57
C ILE A 158 4.27 4.22 -8.95
N THR A 159 5.18 3.94 -9.89
CA THR A 159 5.07 4.43 -11.27
C THR A 159 3.84 3.80 -11.93
N ASP A 160 3.69 2.47 -11.87
CA ASP A 160 2.60 1.74 -12.50
C ASP A 160 1.23 2.03 -11.87
N LEU A 161 1.20 2.35 -10.57
CA LEU A 161 -0.03 2.73 -9.85
C LEU A 161 -0.42 4.21 -10.04
N HIS A 162 0.31 4.94 -10.90
CA HIS A 162 0.14 6.39 -11.13
C HIS A 162 0.12 7.19 -9.82
N LEU A 163 0.93 6.78 -8.85
CA LEU A 163 1.01 7.46 -7.54
C LEU A 163 1.91 8.71 -7.58
N THR A 164 2.61 8.93 -8.69
CA THR A 164 3.45 10.11 -8.95
C THR A 164 2.75 11.19 -9.77
N GLU A 165 1.61 10.90 -10.40
CA GLU A 165 0.91 11.81 -11.31
C GLU A 165 -0.30 12.45 -10.62
N LYS A 166 -0.44 13.78 -10.73
CA LYS A 166 -1.52 14.58 -10.12
C LYS A 166 -2.65 14.85 -11.09
#